data_AF-A0A2W1JAG8-F1
#
_entry.id   AF-A0A2W1JAG8-F1
#
_cell.length_a   1.000
_cell.length_b   1.000
_cell.length_c   1.000
_cell.angle_alpha   90.00
_cell.angle_beta   90.00
_cell.angle_gamma   90.00
#
_symmetry.space_group_name_H-M   'P 1'
#
loop_
_entity.id
_entity.type
_entity.pdbx_description
1 polymer ?
#
loop_
_entity_poly.entity_id
_entity_poly.type
_entity_poly.pdbx_seq_one_letter_code
_entity_poly.pdbx_strand_id
1 'polypeptide(L)'
;MCLVSRKPLATAVASGILIGCLTTLGVAPSLAGAGHNHGNEFETGGNTGGPKSVEVNADISKRIGIKIEPAGQQRIGVGIKATGQIETQPNRQANVTIPTPGTVVELLVKPGDRVKKGQPVAVISSLELLQLRVESLDRRTDAEVTLREAQANLRLAQENLTRERQIAATEIAQAQTQLAEAQERYDGDARLVSEGALPRRQMLTSKTQLAEAKAALNKNESRQAVLRAEAELKRTSAAVAGANQRVGLSGTTYQTRLRQLRTPSNQQGLVVVQAPIAGTIAKREVTLGASFEDAGGQLMTIVNDAEVWAAANVYEKDLDQLSRGQPIRMQVSSLPGEIFNGQIVQIDPVVAGETRVVPVRASVSNPRNKLKPGMFAELEIMTGRTSTATTAIPSGGLVEVNNQSFVYVENGKGRFEPVKVELGETFGGWVAIKRGLFDGDRIVTQGAMMLYAQSLQGGSQASEDDGHDHSEDDGHDHGSEAAATPSGFSLLSTGNVPWWIVVPTGGAIAAGAYLAGRRGRSGSGEPDPDLTQTAEENGQMLRDGVPETDFVLNGEASSDAAEPSSVADEAASKQHQESA
;
A
#
# COMPACT_ATOMS: atom_id res chain seq x y z
N MET A 1 -6.39 -18.92 44.27
CA MET A 1 -7.15 -20.18 44.14
C MET A 1 -6.89 -20.78 42.75
N CYS A 2 -7.32 -22.01 42.50
CA CYS A 2 -6.75 -22.97 41.53
C CYS A 2 -6.49 -22.49 40.10
N LEU A 3 -5.39 -23.01 39.52
CA LEU A 3 -5.16 -23.13 38.08
C LEU A 3 -6.00 -24.28 37.51
N VAL A 4 -6.22 -24.29 36.18
CA VAL A 4 -6.13 -25.53 35.38
C VAL A 4 -5.38 -25.24 34.07
N SER A 5 -4.37 -26.06 33.77
CA SER A 5 -3.70 -26.15 32.47
C SER A 5 -3.91 -27.55 31.89
N ARG A 6 -4.00 -27.71 30.56
CA ARG A 6 -4.10 -29.02 29.89
C ARG A 6 -3.45 -29.11 28.51
N LYS A 7 -2.22 -29.61 28.49
CA LYS A 7 -1.60 -30.54 27.51
C LYS A 7 -0.45 -31.26 28.24
N PRO A 8 0.11 -32.39 27.75
CA PRO A 8 -0.32 -33.24 26.64
C PRO A 8 -0.75 -34.65 27.14
N LEU A 9 -0.91 -35.61 26.22
CA LEU A 9 -0.75 -37.03 26.53
C LEU A 9 0.04 -37.70 25.39
N ALA A 10 0.92 -38.63 25.73
CA ALA A 10 1.63 -39.49 24.80
C ALA A 10 1.61 -40.93 25.34
N THR A 11 1.42 -41.91 24.46
CA THR A 11 1.44 -43.34 24.80
C THR A 11 2.14 -44.11 23.70
N ALA A 12 3.29 -44.69 24.02
CA ALA A 12 3.91 -45.72 23.18
C ALA A 12 3.26 -47.09 23.45
N VAL A 13 3.33 -47.98 22.47
CA VAL A 13 3.04 -49.42 22.63
C VAL A 13 4.21 -50.19 22.03
N ALA A 14 4.60 -51.30 22.66
CA ALA A 14 5.75 -52.11 22.30
C ALA A 14 5.44 -53.62 22.44
N SER A 15 6.31 -54.45 21.87
CA SER A 15 6.23 -55.93 21.80
C SER A 15 5.08 -56.48 20.93
N GLY A 16 5.23 -57.62 20.25
CA GLY A 16 6.40 -58.52 20.12
C GLY A 16 5.99 -59.88 19.51
N ILE A 17 6.86 -60.90 19.62
CA ILE A 17 6.58 -62.35 19.39
C ILE A 17 6.39 -62.75 17.90
N LEU A 18 6.86 -63.91 17.38
CA LEU A 18 7.98 -64.85 17.65
C LEU A 18 8.21 -65.71 16.36
N ILE A 19 9.29 -66.50 16.32
CA ILE A 19 9.50 -67.80 15.60
C ILE A 19 8.68 -68.06 14.30
N GLY A 20 9.25 -68.40 13.13
CA GLY A 20 10.61 -68.88 12.80
C GLY A 20 10.60 -70.29 12.19
N CYS A 21 11.47 -70.60 11.23
CA CYS A 21 11.71 -71.97 10.76
C CYS A 21 13.14 -72.11 10.20
N LEU A 22 13.71 -73.32 10.31
CA LEU A 22 15.12 -73.61 10.02
C LEU A 22 15.23 -74.89 9.18
N THR A 23 15.72 -74.78 7.94
CA THR A 23 16.10 -75.95 7.13
C THR A 23 17.40 -75.66 6.38
N THR A 24 18.49 -76.25 6.86
CA THR A 24 19.81 -76.23 6.19
C THR A 24 19.95 -77.43 5.25
N LEU A 25 20.25 -77.19 3.98
CA LEU A 25 20.95 -78.14 3.12
C LEU A 25 22.07 -77.39 2.39
N GLY A 26 23.28 -77.96 2.38
CA GLY A 26 24.45 -77.34 1.77
C GLY A 26 25.09 -78.24 0.72
N VAL A 27 25.53 -77.64 -0.39
CA VAL A 27 26.40 -78.25 -1.40
C VAL A 27 27.47 -77.21 -1.79
N ALA A 28 28.71 -77.65 -1.99
CA ALA A 28 29.86 -76.82 -2.32
C ALA A 28 29.97 -76.57 -3.85
N PRO A 29 30.82 -75.64 -4.33
CA PRO A 29 30.65 -75.05 -5.66
C PRO A 29 31.27 -75.86 -6.80
N SER A 30 30.75 -75.63 -8.02
CA SER A 30 31.37 -76.00 -9.30
C SER A 30 31.64 -74.76 -10.14
N LEU A 31 32.86 -74.61 -10.65
CA LEU A 31 33.18 -73.58 -11.64
C LEU A 31 32.54 -73.94 -12.99
N ALA A 32 31.85 -72.99 -13.61
CA ALA A 32 31.49 -73.02 -15.03
C ALA A 32 31.60 -71.60 -15.61
N GLY A 33 32.62 -71.34 -16.42
CA GLY A 33 32.76 -70.08 -17.14
C GLY A 33 31.89 -70.08 -18.39
N ALA A 34 30.90 -69.20 -18.45
CA ALA A 34 30.04 -69.01 -19.62
C ALA A 34 30.31 -67.61 -20.23
N GLY A 35 31.28 -67.54 -21.15
CA GLY A 35 31.55 -66.32 -21.91
C GLY A 35 30.32 -65.94 -22.74
N HIS A 36 29.73 -64.79 -22.45
CA HIS A 36 28.57 -64.31 -23.20
C HIS A 36 29.03 -63.70 -24.53
N ASN A 37 28.76 -64.44 -25.61
CA ASN A 37 29.04 -64.02 -26.97
C ASN A 37 28.09 -62.87 -27.34
N HIS A 38 28.64 -61.70 -27.70
CA HIS A 38 27.84 -60.59 -28.20
C HIS A 38 27.42 -60.88 -29.65
N GLY A 39 26.12 -60.95 -29.89
CA GLY A 39 25.56 -61.18 -31.23
C GLY A 39 25.71 -59.94 -32.11
N ASN A 40 26.53 -60.04 -33.15
CA ASN A 40 26.72 -58.98 -34.15
C ASN A 40 25.57 -59.00 -35.18
N GLU A 41 24.40 -58.49 -34.81
CA GLU A 41 23.25 -58.40 -35.72
C GLU A 41 22.52 -57.05 -35.60
N PHE A 42 23.00 -56.07 -36.37
CA PHE A 42 22.25 -54.89 -36.78
C PHE A 42 22.63 -54.59 -38.23
N GLU A 43 21.66 -54.73 -39.16
CA GLU A 43 21.93 -54.61 -40.59
C GLU A 43 22.25 -53.18 -41.03
N THR A 44 23.14 -53.06 -42.00
CA THR A 44 23.55 -51.79 -42.62
C THR A 44 22.46 -51.26 -43.57
N GLY A 45 21.88 -50.09 -43.26
CA GLY A 45 20.79 -49.53 -44.06
C GLY A 45 20.62 -48.01 -43.96
N GLY A 46 21.64 -47.23 -44.33
CA GLY A 46 21.48 -45.76 -44.50
C GLY A 46 22.76 -44.95 -44.30
N ASN A 47 23.34 -44.44 -45.38
CA ASN A 47 24.44 -43.48 -45.31
C ASN A 47 23.92 -42.10 -44.87
N THR A 48 23.93 -41.83 -43.57
CA THR A 48 23.75 -40.49 -43.00
C THR A 48 25.01 -40.12 -42.22
N GLY A 49 25.51 -38.89 -42.41
CA GLY A 49 26.78 -38.43 -41.84
C GLY A 49 26.72 -38.15 -40.33
N GLY A 50 26.60 -39.22 -39.54
CA GLY A 50 26.77 -39.15 -38.09
C GLY A 50 28.25 -39.02 -37.67
N PRO A 51 28.53 -38.59 -36.44
CA PRO A 51 29.89 -38.61 -35.88
C PRO A 51 30.45 -40.03 -35.84
N LYS A 52 31.76 -40.17 -36.05
CA LYS A 52 32.49 -41.45 -35.98
C LYS A 52 33.07 -41.67 -34.58
N SER A 53 33.52 -42.89 -34.32
CA SER A 53 34.34 -43.21 -33.14
C SER A 53 35.66 -42.42 -33.17
N VAL A 54 36.13 -41.99 -32.00
CA VAL A 54 37.34 -41.18 -31.85
C VAL A 54 38.31 -41.90 -30.91
N GLU A 55 39.50 -42.21 -31.40
CA GLU A 55 40.60 -42.72 -30.57
C GLU A 55 41.50 -41.55 -30.17
N VAL A 56 41.72 -41.37 -28.86
CA VAL A 56 42.44 -40.23 -28.29
C VAL A 56 43.51 -40.74 -27.33
N ASN A 57 44.77 -40.48 -27.67
CA ASN A 57 45.91 -40.86 -26.83
C ASN A 57 45.83 -40.17 -25.45
N ALA A 58 46.30 -40.86 -24.40
CA ALA A 58 46.13 -40.45 -23.01
C ALA A 58 46.64 -39.03 -22.70
N ASP A 59 47.71 -38.58 -23.37
CA ASP A 59 48.25 -37.23 -23.17
C ASP A 59 47.46 -36.15 -23.91
N ILE A 60 46.80 -36.50 -25.03
CA ILE A 60 45.82 -35.61 -25.66
C ILE A 60 44.60 -35.48 -24.74
N SER A 61 44.05 -36.61 -24.26
CA SER A 61 42.89 -36.65 -23.34
C SER A 61 43.08 -35.78 -22.08
N LYS A 62 44.29 -35.77 -21.49
CA LYS A 62 44.64 -34.87 -20.38
C LYS A 62 44.67 -33.40 -20.79
N ARG A 63 45.24 -33.08 -21.96
CA ARG A 63 45.38 -31.69 -22.45
C ARG A 63 44.04 -31.07 -22.85
N ILE A 64 43.09 -31.87 -23.33
CA ILE A 64 41.73 -31.41 -23.70
C ILE A 64 40.73 -31.48 -22.53
N GLY A 65 41.16 -31.88 -21.33
CA GLY A 65 40.35 -31.80 -20.11
C GLY A 65 39.14 -32.74 -20.07
N ILE A 66 39.20 -33.89 -20.76
CA ILE A 66 38.12 -34.87 -20.72
C ILE A 66 37.95 -35.42 -19.30
N LYS A 67 36.73 -35.31 -18.77
CA LYS A 67 36.31 -35.98 -17.55
C LYS A 67 35.39 -37.14 -17.90
N ILE A 68 35.65 -38.32 -17.34
CA ILE A 68 34.88 -39.54 -17.57
C ILE A 68 34.29 -40.00 -16.23
N GLU A 69 32.99 -40.22 -16.19
CA GLU A 69 32.25 -40.69 -15.01
C GLU A 69 31.30 -41.82 -15.43
N PRO A 70 30.96 -42.78 -14.56
CA PRO A 70 29.95 -43.78 -14.87
C PRO A 70 28.57 -43.13 -14.95
N ALA A 71 27.79 -43.47 -15.98
CA ALA A 71 26.38 -43.13 -16.10
C ALA A 71 25.61 -43.86 -15.00
N GLY A 72 25.14 -43.13 -13.99
CA GLY A 72 24.45 -43.71 -12.84
C GLY A 72 22.94 -43.47 -12.88
N GLN A 73 22.17 -44.48 -12.46
CA GLN A 73 20.77 -44.30 -12.12
C GLN A 73 20.59 -43.39 -10.90
N GLN A 74 19.82 -42.32 -11.09
CA GLN A 74 19.47 -41.40 -10.01
C GLN A 74 18.05 -40.86 -10.19
N ARG A 75 17.48 -40.31 -9.11
CA ARG A 75 16.22 -39.56 -9.18
C ARG A 75 16.55 -38.09 -9.34
N ILE A 76 16.58 -37.60 -10.58
CA ILE A 76 16.72 -36.17 -10.84
C ILE A 76 15.52 -35.41 -10.27
N GLY A 77 15.71 -34.12 -10.00
CA GLY A 77 14.58 -33.23 -9.75
C GLY A 77 13.72 -33.10 -11.02
N VAL A 78 12.44 -32.83 -10.85
CA VAL A 78 11.53 -32.45 -11.94
C VAL A 78 11.02 -31.06 -11.64
N GLY A 79 10.86 -30.24 -12.67
CA GLY A 79 10.42 -28.88 -12.50
C GLY A 79 10.15 -28.12 -13.78
N ILE A 80 9.31 -27.10 -13.65
CA ILE A 80 8.84 -26.26 -14.75
C ILE A 80 9.76 -25.05 -14.86
N LYS A 81 10.30 -24.80 -16.06
CA LYS A 81 10.96 -23.53 -16.40
C LYS A 81 9.91 -22.51 -16.85
N ALA A 82 9.91 -21.34 -16.24
CA ALA A 82 9.00 -20.25 -16.55
C ALA A 82 9.77 -18.92 -16.60
N THR A 83 9.50 -18.10 -17.61
CA THR A 83 10.06 -16.74 -17.72
C THR A 83 9.09 -15.72 -17.14
N GLY A 84 9.65 -14.67 -16.54
CA GLY A 84 8.87 -13.71 -15.78
C GLY A 84 9.59 -12.40 -15.48
N GLN A 85 8.97 -11.59 -14.63
CA GLN A 85 9.49 -10.33 -14.13
C GLN A 85 9.36 -10.22 -12.62
N ILE A 86 10.19 -9.38 -12.01
CA ILE A 86 10.06 -9.00 -10.60
C ILE A 86 8.94 -7.95 -10.46
N GLU A 87 7.93 -8.26 -9.65
CA GLU A 87 6.85 -7.35 -9.24
C GLU A 87 7.06 -6.86 -7.79
N THR A 88 6.59 -5.64 -7.48
CA THR A 88 6.41 -5.20 -6.09
C THR A 88 5.16 -5.85 -5.52
N GLN A 89 5.20 -6.34 -4.27
CA GLN A 89 3.97 -6.76 -3.58
C GLN A 89 3.04 -5.51 -3.40
N PRO A 90 1.74 -5.55 -3.72
CA PRO A 90 0.85 -4.39 -3.63
C PRO A 90 0.75 -3.75 -2.23
N ASN A 91 0.97 -4.54 -1.18
CA ASN A 91 1.04 -4.08 0.23
C ASN A 91 2.42 -3.48 0.62
N ARG A 92 3.43 -3.60 -0.23
CA ARG A 92 4.79 -3.04 -0.08
C ARG A 92 5.03 -1.81 -0.95
N GLN A 93 4.07 -1.42 -1.77
CA GLN A 93 4.07 -0.17 -2.52
C GLN A 93 3.04 0.78 -1.91
N ALA A 94 3.37 2.07 -1.79
CA ALA A 94 2.41 3.08 -1.38
C ALA A 94 2.68 4.41 -2.09
N ASN A 95 1.63 4.98 -2.67
CA ASN A 95 1.68 6.32 -3.21
C ASN A 95 1.40 7.31 -2.07
N VAL A 96 2.31 8.26 -1.88
CA VAL A 96 2.12 9.39 -0.97
C VAL A 96 1.27 10.41 -1.70
N THR A 97 0.08 10.63 -1.20
CA THR A 97 -0.89 11.58 -1.75
C THR A 97 -1.01 12.82 -0.87
N ILE A 98 -1.56 13.88 -1.45
CA ILE A 98 -1.88 15.14 -0.77
C ILE A 98 -3.12 14.94 0.10
N PRO A 99 -3.07 15.23 1.42
CA PRO A 99 -4.18 14.98 2.33
C PRO A 99 -5.24 16.10 2.34
N THR A 100 -4.93 17.26 1.74
CA THR A 100 -5.80 18.45 1.69
C THR A 100 -5.34 19.39 0.57
N PRO A 101 -6.23 20.12 -0.13
CA PRO A 101 -5.85 21.06 -1.19
C PRO A 101 -4.79 22.08 -0.75
N GLY A 102 -3.89 22.45 -1.66
CA GLY A 102 -2.78 23.35 -1.33
C GLY A 102 -1.57 23.31 -2.28
N THR A 103 -0.52 24.02 -1.90
CA THR A 103 0.72 24.18 -2.69
C THR A 103 1.90 23.55 -1.96
N VAL A 104 2.79 22.85 -2.68
CA VAL A 104 4.01 22.24 -2.13
C VAL A 104 5.05 23.31 -1.82
N VAL A 105 5.23 23.58 -0.52
CA VAL A 105 6.19 24.57 0.00
C VAL A 105 7.59 23.97 0.16
N GLU A 106 7.69 22.68 0.52
CA GLU A 106 8.98 22.01 0.74
C GLU A 106 8.93 20.52 0.36
N LEU A 107 10.05 20.01 -0.16
CA LEU A 107 10.26 18.59 -0.49
C LEU A 107 11.47 18.07 0.28
N LEU A 108 11.20 17.34 1.36
CA LEU A 108 12.19 16.91 2.36
C LEU A 108 13.00 15.68 1.91
N VAL A 109 12.58 15.00 0.84
CA VAL A 109 13.20 13.78 0.30
C VAL A 109 13.29 13.78 -1.23
N LYS A 110 14.21 12.97 -1.75
CA LYS A 110 14.55 12.80 -3.16
C LYS A 110 14.35 11.33 -3.58
N PRO A 111 14.10 11.04 -4.87
CA PRO A 111 14.16 9.66 -5.38
C PRO A 111 15.50 9.00 -5.03
N GLY A 112 15.44 7.75 -4.57
CA GLY A 112 16.58 7.00 -4.02
C GLY A 112 16.74 7.07 -2.49
N ASP A 113 16.16 8.06 -1.81
CA ASP A 113 16.24 8.16 -0.35
C ASP A 113 15.47 7.04 0.35
N ARG A 114 15.99 6.57 1.48
CA ARG A 114 15.31 5.62 2.37
C ARG A 114 14.55 6.35 3.47
N VAL A 115 13.28 5.99 3.67
CA VAL A 115 12.37 6.60 4.63
C VAL A 115 11.74 5.59 5.58
N LYS A 116 11.49 6.01 6.82
CA LYS A 116 10.75 5.26 7.83
C LYS A 116 9.26 5.61 7.78
N LYS A 117 8.39 4.69 8.19
CA LYS A 117 6.95 4.97 8.35
C LYS A 117 6.75 6.12 9.35
N GLY A 118 5.94 7.11 9.00
CA GLY A 118 5.70 8.33 9.77
C GLY A 118 6.76 9.43 9.58
N GLN A 119 7.84 9.19 8.82
CA GLN A 119 8.84 10.21 8.52
C GLN A 119 8.24 11.31 7.62
N PRO A 120 8.46 12.61 7.92
CA PRO A 120 8.13 13.71 7.01
C PRO A 120 8.80 13.55 5.63
N VAL A 121 8.05 13.81 4.56
CA VAL A 121 8.54 13.73 3.17
C VAL A 121 8.27 15.00 2.35
N ALA A 122 7.25 15.77 2.71
CA ALA A 122 6.93 17.06 2.08
C ALA A 122 6.20 17.97 3.07
N VAL A 123 6.22 19.27 2.82
CA VAL A 123 5.39 20.27 3.51
C VAL A 123 4.56 21.00 2.46
N ILE A 124 3.25 21.08 2.69
CA ILE A 124 2.31 21.82 1.83
C ILE A 124 1.65 22.95 2.63
N SER A 125 1.33 24.09 2.00
CA SER A 125 0.45 25.11 2.60
C SER A 125 -0.97 24.92 2.08
N SER A 126 -1.93 24.87 3.00
CA SER A 126 -3.35 24.69 2.69
C SER A 126 -4.15 25.94 3.06
N LEU A 127 -4.79 26.54 2.05
CA LEU A 127 -5.70 27.67 2.23
C LEU A 127 -6.92 27.29 3.09
N GLU A 128 -7.38 26.04 3.01
CA GLU A 128 -8.47 25.51 3.84
C GLU A 128 -8.14 25.62 5.34
N LEU A 129 -6.90 25.30 5.74
CA LEU A 129 -6.48 25.44 7.14
C LEU A 129 -6.30 26.89 7.58
N LEU A 130 -6.01 27.82 6.67
CA LEU A 130 -6.00 29.25 6.97
C LEU A 130 -7.43 29.77 7.18
N GLN A 131 -8.35 29.40 6.30
CA GLN A 131 -9.77 29.75 6.41
C GLN A 131 -10.39 29.18 7.69
N LEU A 132 -10.24 27.89 7.97
CA LEU A 132 -10.71 27.26 9.21
C LEU A 132 -10.06 27.85 10.48
N ARG A 133 -8.81 28.35 10.38
CA ARG A 133 -8.15 29.06 11.48
C ARG A 133 -8.84 30.40 11.74
N VAL A 134 -9.02 31.24 10.71
CA VAL A 134 -9.68 32.55 10.83
C VAL A 134 -11.11 32.38 11.34
N GLU A 135 -11.90 31.51 10.70
CA GLU A 135 -13.27 31.19 11.10
C GLU A 135 -13.37 30.70 12.57
N SER A 136 -12.35 29.99 13.08
CA SER A 136 -12.29 29.58 14.49
C SER A 136 -11.93 30.69 15.47
N LEU A 137 -11.26 31.76 15.00
CA LEU A 137 -10.99 32.96 15.78
C LEU A 137 -12.24 33.87 15.81
N ASP A 138 -12.90 34.05 14.66
CA ASP A 138 -14.11 34.87 14.55
C ASP A 138 -15.26 34.29 15.40
N ARG A 139 -15.53 32.98 15.26
CA ARG A 139 -16.47 32.26 16.15
C ARG A 139 -16.12 32.38 17.63
N ARG A 140 -14.83 32.53 17.95
CA ARG A 140 -14.38 32.68 19.34
C ARG A 140 -14.62 34.11 19.83
N THR A 141 -14.33 35.14 19.03
CA THR A 141 -14.63 36.54 19.40
C THR A 141 -16.12 36.76 19.59
N ASP A 142 -16.96 36.21 18.70
CA ASP A 142 -18.42 36.31 18.81
C ASP A 142 -18.96 35.62 20.08
N ALA A 143 -18.42 34.43 20.40
CA ALA A 143 -18.77 33.71 21.61
C ALA A 143 -18.27 34.42 22.88
N GLU A 144 -17.09 35.06 22.84
CA GLU A 144 -16.58 35.86 23.96
C GLU A 144 -17.38 37.16 24.16
N VAL A 145 -17.85 37.80 23.09
CA VAL A 145 -18.80 38.94 23.18
C VAL A 145 -20.12 38.49 23.79
N THR A 146 -20.70 37.39 23.29
CA THR A 146 -21.92 36.77 23.86
C THR A 146 -21.76 36.46 25.35
N LEU A 147 -20.58 35.98 25.75
CA LEU A 147 -20.26 35.66 27.15
C LEU A 147 -20.19 36.93 28.03
N ARG A 148 -19.54 38.00 27.55
CA ARG A 148 -19.45 39.29 28.27
C ARG A 148 -20.84 39.90 28.47
N GLU A 149 -21.71 39.84 27.45
CA GLU A 149 -23.11 40.30 27.56
C GLU A 149 -23.89 39.48 28.59
N ALA A 150 -23.81 38.14 28.51
CA ALA A 150 -24.48 37.27 29.48
C ALA A 150 -23.98 37.49 30.92
N GLN A 151 -22.68 37.77 31.11
CA GLN A 151 -22.08 38.10 32.41
C GLN A 151 -22.59 39.45 32.94
N ALA A 152 -22.73 40.47 32.09
CA ALA A 152 -23.30 41.76 32.47
C ALA A 152 -24.79 41.60 32.89
N ASN A 153 -25.58 40.86 32.11
CA ASN A 153 -26.98 40.57 32.42
C ASN A 153 -27.13 39.77 33.74
N LEU A 154 -26.25 38.78 33.98
CA LEU A 154 -26.20 38.06 35.26
C LEU A 154 -25.90 38.98 36.45
N ARG A 155 -24.93 39.89 36.30
CA ARG A 155 -24.60 40.88 37.34
C ARG A 155 -25.78 41.81 37.64
N LEU A 156 -26.44 42.34 36.62
CA LEU A 156 -27.64 43.17 36.79
C LEU A 156 -28.78 42.40 37.48
N ALA A 157 -28.95 41.10 37.20
CA ALA A 157 -29.90 40.25 37.90
C ALA A 157 -29.54 40.03 39.38
N GLN A 158 -28.25 39.91 39.73
CA GLN A 158 -27.79 39.82 41.12
C GLN A 158 -28.03 41.12 41.90
N GLU A 159 -27.72 42.27 41.29
CA GLU A 159 -27.94 43.60 41.88
C GLU A 159 -29.44 43.88 42.07
N ASN A 160 -30.27 43.54 41.07
CA ASN A 160 -31.73 43.64 41.18
C ASN A 160 -32.31 42.71 42.26
N LEU A 161 -31.91 41.44 42.32
CA LEU A 161 -32.36 40.51 43.37
C LEU A 161 -32.00 41.01 44.77
N THR A 162 -30.82 41.61 44.93
CA THR A 162 -30.39 42.18 46.21
C THR A 162 -31.29 43.35 46.62
N ARG A 163 -31.65 44.23 45.66
CA ARG A 163 -32.60 45.32 45.88
C ARG A 163 -34.00 44.82 46.26
N GLU A 164 -34.56 43.86 45.51
CA GLU A 164 -35.89 43.30 45.79
C GLU A 164 -35.95 42.61 47.16
N ARG A 165 -34.88 41.92 47.57
CA ARG A 165 -34.79 41.32 48.92
C ARG A 165 -34.78 42.37 50.02
N GLN A 166 -34.09 43.50 49.82
CA GLN A 166 -34.06 44.61 50.79
C GLN A 166 -35.42 45.34 50.88
N ILE A 167 -36.09 45.56 49.74
CA ILE A 167 -37.45 46.13 49.69
C ILE A 167 -38.42 45.21 50.44
N ALA A 168 -38.49 43.93 50.06
CA ALA A 168 -39.41 42.98 50.68
C ALA A 168 -39.14 42.76 52.18
N ALA A 169 -37.89 42.81 52.63
CA ALA A 169 -37.56 42.78 54.06
C ALA A 169 -38.09 44.01 54.81
N THR A 170 -38.02 45.19 54.19
CA THR A 170 -38.53 46.45 54.75
C THR A 170 -40.06 46.47 54.78
N GLU A 171 -40.72 46.04 53.70
CA GLU A 171 -42.18 45.93 53.61
C GLU A 171 -42.77 44.91 54.61
N ILE A 172 -42.07 43.81 54.87
CA ILE A 172 -42.46 42.82 55.90
C ILE A 172 -42.26 43.41 57.29
N ALA A 173 -41.13 44.06 57.58
CA ALA A 173 -40.91 44.69 58.89
C ALA A 173 -41.96 45.77 59.18
N GLN A 174 -42.32 46.61 58.19
CA GLN A 174 -43.39 47.60 58.32
C GLN A 174 -44.77 46.95 58.56
N ALA A 175 -45.10 45.88 57.83
CA ALA A 175 -46.36 45.15 58.03
C ALA A 175 -46.41 44.44 59.40
N GLN A 176 -45.27 43.95 59.92
CA GLN A 176 -45.18 43.38 61.26
C GLN A 176 -45.41 44.45 62.35
N THR A 177 -44.86 45.65 62.21
CA THR A 177 -45.15 46.78 63.12
C THR A 177 -46.62 47.18 63.07
N GLN A 178 -47.21 47.33 61.87
CA GLN A 178 -48.64 47.65 61.71
C GLN A 178 -49.55 46.57 62.31
N LEU A 179 -49.15 45.29 62.19
CA LEU A 179 -49.84 44.17 62.81
C LEU A 179 -49.75 44.20 64.34
N ALA A 180 -48.59 44.49 64.91
CA ALA A 180 -48.42 44.64 66.36
C ALA A 180 -49.29 45.77 66.90
N GLU A 181 -49.25 46.95 66.28
CA GLU A 181 -50.11 48.09 66.66
C GLU A 181 -51.61 47.75 66.56
N ALA A 182 -52.04 47.08 65.49
CA ALA A 182 -53.45 46.69 65.32
C ALA A 182 -53.90 45.62 66.34
N GLN A 183 -52.99 44.73 66.74
CA GLN A 183 -53.23 43.72 67.77
C GLN A 183 -53.35 44.38 69.15
N GLU A 184 -52.42 45.26 69.53
CA GLU A 184 -52.48 46.02 70.79
C GLU A 184 -53.74 46.89 70.89
N ARG A 185 -54.15 47.58 69.81
CA ARG A 185 -55.41 48.33 69.75
C ARG A 185 -56.63 47.43 69.97
N TYR A 186 -56.69 46.29 69.28
CA TYR A 186 -57.79 45.35 69.42
C TYR A 186 -57.87 44.73 70.83
N ASP A 187 -56.74 44.35 71.43
CA ASP A 187 -56.72 43.75 72.76
C ASP A 187 -57.05 44.78 73.85
N GLY A 188 -56.62 46.03 73.67
CA GLY A 188 -57.03 47.18 74.49
C GLY A 188 -58.54 47.45 74.41
N ASP A 189 -59.09 47.55 73.19
CA ASP A 189 -60.54 47.72 72.96
C ASP A 189 -61.34 46.55 73.55
N ALA A 190 -60.89 45.31 73.36
CA ALA A 190 -61.57 44.12 73.86
C ALA A 190 -61.63 44.12 75.40
N ARG A 191 -60.55 44.53 76.08
CA ARG A 191 -60.55 44.73 77.53
C ARG A 191 -61.54 45.81 77.95
N LEU A 192 -61.50 46.99 77.33
CA LEU A 192 -62.39 48.11 77.67
C LEU A 192 -63.88 47.80 77.38
N VAL A 193 -64.19 46.97 76.38
CA VAL A 193 -65.55 46.43 76.16
C VAL A 193 -65.94 45.48 77.30
N SER A 194 -65.04 44.61 77.76
CA SER A 194 -65.31 43.69 78.88
C SER A 194 -65.51 44.40 80.22
N GLU A 195 -64.85 45.55 80.42
CA GLU A 195 -65.00 46.45 81.56
C GLU A 195 -66.24 47.37 81.45
N GLY A 196 -66.97 47.32 80.33
CA GLY A 196 -68.15 48.16 80.06
C GLY A 196 -67.83 49.62 79.66
N ALA A 197 -66.55 49.97 79.54
CA ALA A 197 -66.08 51.32 79.25
C ALA A 197 -66.16 51.71 77.75
N LEU A 198 -66.26 50.73 76.84
CA LEU A 198 -66.24 50.94 75.38
C LEU A 198 -67.45 50.34 74.65
N PRO A 199 -68.10 51.06 73.72
CA PRO A 199 -69.11 50.49 72.84
C PRO A 199 -68.56 49.37 71.92
N ARG A 200 -69.23 48.21 71.93
CA ARG A 200 -68.90 47.02 71.10
C ARG A 200 -68.62 47.30 69.61
N ARG A 201 -69.18 48.38 69.05
CA ARG A 201 -68.92 48.81 67.66
C ARG A 201 -67.44 49.14 67.41
N GLN A 202 -66.75 49.76 68.37
CA GLN A 202 -65.35 50.18 68.20
C GLN A 202 -64.40 48.98 68.17
N MET A 203 -64.58 48.01 69.08
CA MET A 203 -63.87 46.72 69.03
C MET A 203 -64.07 45.95 67.70
N LEU A 204 -65.25 46.07 67.06
CA LEU A 204 -65.46 45.49 65.73
C LEU A 204 -64.65 46.24 64.64
N THR A 205 -64.44 47.55 64.78
CA THR A 205 -63.57 48.33 63.88
C THR A 205 -62.10 47.95 64.04
N SER A 206 -61.56 47.89 65.27
CA SER A 206 -60.18 47.45 65.50
C SER A 206 -59.97 45.98 65.14
N LYS A 207 -60.98 45.12 65.29
CA LYS A 207 -60.96 43.74 64.76
C LYS A 207 -60.82 43.69 63.23
N THR A 208 -61.49 44.59 62.50
CA THR A 208 -61.34 44.69 61.04
C THR A 208 -59.95 45.18 60.67
N GLN A 209 -59.44 46.23 61.33
CA GLN A 209 -58.06 46.72 61.13
C GLN A 209 -57.00 45.64 61.40
N LEU A 210 -57.22 44.80 62.42
CA LEU A 210 -56.37 43.65 62.71
C LEU A 210 -56.43 42.58 61.61
N ALA A 211 -57.59 42.34 61.00
CA ALA A 211 -57.71 41.43 59.86
C ALA A 211 -57.04 42.00 58.59
N GLU A 212 -57.17 43.31 58.36
CA GLU A 212 -56.49 44.03 57.27
C GLU A 212 -54.96 43.99 57.43
N ALA A 213 -54.44 44.24 58.63
CA ALA A 213 -52.99 44.14 58.91
C ALA A 213 -52.46 42.70 58.74
N LYS A 214 -53.22 41.68 59.16
CA LYS A 214 -52.88 40.26 58.92
C LYS A 214 -52.88 39.92 57.42
N ALA A 215 -53.83 40.46 56.64
CA ALA A 215 -53.85 40.29 55.20
C ALA A 215 -52.68 41.02 54.50
N ALA A 216 -52.31 42.21 54.98
CA ALA A 216 -51.16 42.97 54.46
C ALA A 216 -49.83 42.25 54.73
N LEU A 217 -49.63 41.68 55.93
CA LEU A 217 -48.45 40.87 56.22
C LEU A 217 -48.37 39.64 55.30
N ASN A 218 -49.44 38.83 55.23
CA ASN A 218 -49.50 37.64 54.37
C ASN A 218 -49.20 37.98 52.89
N LYS A 219 -49.65 39.15 52.42
CA LYS A 219 -49.35 39.65 51.06
C LYS A 219 -47.86 39.92 50.88
N ASN A 220 -47.22 40.63 51.82
CA ASN A 220 -45.80 40.99 51.73
C ASN A 220 -44.88 39.76 51.92
N GLU A 221 -45.25 38.83 52.81
CA GLU A 221 -44.57 37.55 53.02
C GLU A 221 -44.57 36.64 51.78
N SER A 222 -45.52 36.82 50.84
CA SER A 222 -45.53 36.09 49.56
C SER A 222 -44.36 36.44 48.62
N ARG A 223 -43.65 37.56 48.87
CA ARG A 223 -42.36 37.95 48.22
C ARG A 223 -42.30 37.78 46.70
N GLN A 224 -43.40 38.02 45.99
CA GLN A 224 -43.51 37.71 44.54
C GLN A 224 -42.44 38.40 43.68
N ALA A 225 -41.99 39.62 44.04
CA ALA A 225 -40.94 40.32 43.32
C ALA A 225 -39.57 39.61 43.45
N VAL A 226 -39.23 39.16 44.66
CA VAL A 226 -38.02 38.36 44.93
C VAL A 226 -38.05 37.07 44.12
N LEU A 227 -39.16 36.33 44.12
CA LEU A 227 -39.29 35.07 43.35
C LEU A 227 -39.11 35.29 41.83
N ARG A 228 -39.57 36.43 41.29
CA ARG A 228 -39.34 36.80 39.88
C ARG A 228 -37.87 37.13 39.62
N ALA A 229 -37.21 37.87 40.52
CA ALA A 229 -35.79 38.19 40.43
C ALA A 229 -34.90 36.92 40.57
N GLU A 230 -35.28 35.95 41.40
CA GLU A 230 -34.58 34.66 41.51
C GLU A 230 -34.75 33.80 40.25
N ALA A 231 -35.93 33.82 39.62
CA ALA A 231 -36.15 33.18 38.33
C ALA A 231 -35.31 33.83 37.21
N GLU A 232 -35.13 35.15 37.22
CA GLU A 232 -34.32 35.86 36.23
C GLU A 232 -32.81 35.70 36.47
N LEU A 233 -32.37 35.65 37.74
CA LEU A 233 -31.02 35.23 38.09
C LEU A 233 -30.72 33.82 37.57
N LYS A 234 -31.68 32.89 37.71
CA LYS A 234 -31.53 31.52 37.19
C LYS A 234 -31.43 31.50 35.66
N ARG A 235 -32.25 32.27 34.94
CA ARG A 235 -32.19 32.41 33.47
C ARG A 235 -30.85 32.97 32.99
N THR A 236 -30.41 34.10 33.55
CA THR A 236 -29.14 34.73 33.19
C THR A 236 -27.93 33.86 33.52
N SER A 237 -27.96 33.09 34.62
CA SER A 237 -26.91 32.13 34.93
C SER A 237 -26.83 30.98 33.92
N ALA A 238 -27.96 30.51 33.41
CA ALA A 238 -28.02 29.51 32.34
C ALA A 238 -27.53 30.07 30.99
N ALA A 239 -27.80 31.35 30.70
CA ALA A 239 -27.26 32.03 29.52
C ALA A 239 -25.72 32.13 29.58
N VAL A 240 -25.14 32.45 30.75
CA VAL A 240 -23.68 32.43 30.96
C VAL A 240 -23.09 31.03 30.77
N ALA A 241 -23.76 29.98 31.26
CA ALA A 241 -23.32 28.60 31.04
C ALA A 241 -23.34 28.23 29.54
N GLY A 242 -24.41 28.60 28.82
CA GLY A 242 -24.52 28.40 27.37
C GLY A 242 -23.47 29.17 26.56
N ALA A 243 -23.16 30.41 26.94
CA ALA A 243 -22.14 31.24 26.29
C ALA A 243 -20.72 30.69 26.51
N ASN A 244 -20.39 30.24 27.73
CA ASN A 244 -19.12 29.55 28.01
C ASN A 244 -18.95 28.29 27.13
N GLN A 245 -20.02 27.50 26.96
CA GLN A 245 -19.99 26.32 26.09
C GLN A 245 -19.76 26.71 24.61
N ARG A 246 -20.32 27.82 24.12
CA ARG A 246 -20.01 28.35 22.78
C ARG A 246 -18.54 28.71 22.62
N VAL A 247 -17.94 29.38 23.62
CA VAL A 247 -16.49 29.71 23.61
C VAL A 247 -15.66 28.44 23.54
N GLY A 248 -15.99 27.42 24.34
CA GLY A 248 -15.30 26.11 24.33
C GLY A 248 -15.42 25.34 23.00
N LEU A 249 -16.55 25.48 22.30
CA LEU A 249 -16.80 24.80 21.02
C LEU A 249 -16.20 25.51 19.80
N SER A 250 -15.93 26.82 19.86
CA SER A 250 -15.47 27.66 18.74
C SER A 250 -14.30 27.07 17.92
N GLY A 251 -13.30 26.50 18.59
CA GLY A 251 -12.11 25.91 17.97
C GLY A 251 -12.22 24.44 17.52
N THR A 252 -13.35 23.76 17.77
CA THR A 252 -13.43 22.30 17.65
C THR A 252 -13.29 21.78 16.22
N THR A 253 -13.82 22.49 15.22
CA THR A 253 -13.69 22.16 13.80
C THR A 253 -12.21 22.18 13.36
N TYR A 254 -11.53 23.30 13.57
CA TYR A 254 -10.11 23.48 13.23
C TYR A 254 -9.22 22.46 13.95
N GLN A 255 -9.40 22.26 15.26
CA GLN A 255 -8.67 21.24 16.02
C GLN A 255 -8.90 19.82 15.49
N THR A 256 -10.11 19.50 15.03
CA THR A 256 -10.43 18.18 14.49
C THR A 256 -9.80 17.95 13.13
N ARG A 257 -9.78 18.96 12.25
CA ARG A 257 -9.07 18.90 10.96
C ARG A 257 -7.56 18.74 11.16
N LEU A 258 -6.95 19.48 12.10
CA LEU A 258 -5.53 19.29 12.49
C LEU A 258 -5.23 17.86 12.96
N ARG A 259 -6.10 17.28 13.81
CA ARG A 259 -5.97 15.88 14.28
C ARG A 259 -6.07 14.86 13.15
N GLN A 260 -6.99 15.04 12.20
CA GLN A 260 -7.12 14.18 11.02
C GLN A 260 -5.87 14.23 10.14
N LEU A 261 -5.36 15.43 9.87
CA LEU A 261 -4.16 15.68 9.06
C LEU A 261 -2.84 15.36 9.82
N ARG A 262 -2.90 15.06 11.12
CA ARG A 262 -1.75 14.80 12.01
C ARG A 262 -0.70 15.92 12.02
N THR A 263 -1.13 17.15 11.77
CA THR A 263 -0.25 18.33 11.69
C THR A 263 -0.44 19.25 12.91
N PRO A 264 0.61 19.87 13.47
CA PRO A 264 0.46 20.84 14.56
C PRO A 264 -0.19 22.14 14.06
N SER A 265 -0.90 22.81 14.98
CA SER A 265 -1.42 24.16 14.73
C SER A 265 -0.29 25.14 14.43
N ASN A 266 -0.44 25.91 13.36
CA ASN A 266 0.53 26.91 12.92
C ASN A 266 -0.21 28.09 12.23
N GLN A 267 0.47 29.22 12.05
CA GLN A 267 -0.12 30.43 11.45
C GLN A 267 -0.14 30.43 9.91
N GLN A 268 0.58 29.51 9.26
CA GLN A 268 0.86 29.51 7.82
C GLN A 268 0.07 28.43 7.04
N GLY A 269 -0.87 27.73 7.68
CA GLY A 269 -1.67 26.67 7.07
C GLY A 269 -0.87 25.42 6.67
N LEU A 270 0.33 25.23 7.25
CA LEU A 270 1.25 24.17 6.84
C LEU A 270 0.79 22.78 7.30
N VAL A 271 0.91 21.81 6.40
CA VAL A 271 0.63 20.38 6.63
C VAL A 271 1.87 19.57 6.29
N VAL A 272 2.36 18.82 7.28
CA VAL A 272 3.51 17.91 7.10
C VAL A 272 3.02 16.57 6.57
N VAL A 273 3.34 16.25 5.32
CA VAL A 273 2.99 14.96 4.70
C VAL A 273 4.02 13.91 5.13
N GLN A 274 3.53 12.75 5.57
CA GLN A 274 4.34 11.67 6.14
C GLN A 274 4.32 10.39 5.29
N ALA A 275 5.40 9.61 5.32
CA ALA A 275 5.50 8.32 4.67
C ALA A 275 4.54 7.26 5.28
N PRO A 276 3.58 6.69 4.53
CA PRO A 276 2.63 5.69 5.06
C PRO A 276 3.26 4.32 5.34
N ILE A 277 4.39 4.01 4.70
CA ILE A 277 5.19 2.79 4.88
C ILE A 277 6.69 3.16 5.00
N ALA A 278 7.50 2.23 5.51
CA ALA A 278 8.96 2.34 5.41
C ALA A 278 9.44 1.72 4.08
N GLY A 279 10.41 2.34 3.42
CA GLY A 279 10.90 1.89 2.11
C GLY A 279 11.87 2.89 1.47
N THR A 280 11.98 2.84 0.15
CA THR A 280 12.80 3.75 -0.67
C THR A 280 11.87 4.60 -1.55
N ILE A 281 12.17 5.89 -1.74
CA ILE A 281 11.44 6.75 -2.69
C ILE A 281 11.77 6.30 -4.12
N ALA A 282 10.80 5.68 -4.81
CA ALA A 282 11.00 5.11 -6.14
C ALA A 282 10.84 6.16 -7.26
N LYS A 283 9.81 7.00 -7.15
CA LYS A 283 9.50 8.08 -8.11
C LYS A 283 8.96 9.28 -7.34
N ARG A 284 9.26 10.50 -7.80
CA ARG A 284 8.59 11.74 -7.39
C ARG A 284 7.89 12.32 -8.62
N GLU A 285 6.65 12.74 -8.46
CA GLU A 285 5.78 13.21 -9.56
C GLU A 285 5.42 14.69 -9.42
N VAL A 286 6.03 15.35 -8.43
CA VAL A 286 5.77 16.73 -8.04
C VAL A 286 7.06 17.56 -7.98
N THR A 287 6.92 18.86 -8.22
CA THR A 287 7.95 19.90 -8.08
C THR A 287 7.64 20.83 -6.91
N LEU A 288 8.64 21.62 -6.50
CA LEU A 288 8.43 22.71 -5.55
C LEU A 288 7.49 23.76 -6.17
N GLY A 289 6.58 24.33 -5.38
CA GLY A 289 5.60 25.31 -5.87
C GLY A 289 4.43 24.73 -6.69
N ALA A 290 4.35 23.40 -6.86
CA ALA A 290 3.19 22.77 -7.50
C ALA A 290 1.94 22.88 -6.62
N SER A 291 0.82 23.29 -7.20
CA SER A 291 -0.48 23.46 -6.54
C SER A 291 -1.46 22.36 -6.95
N PHE A 292 -2.32 21.98 -6.02
CA PHE A 292 -3.32 20.92 -6.20
C PHE A 292 -4.66 21.39 -5.62
N GLU A 293 -5.68 21.39 -6.48
CA GLU A 293 -7.04 21.85 -6.16
C GLU A 293 -7.81 20.83 -5.32
N ASP A 294 -7.47 19.55 -5.46
CA ASP A 294 -8.09 18.41 -4.76
C ASP A 294 -7.11 17.66 -3.84
N ALA A 295 -7.67 17.00 -2.82
CA ALA A 295 -6.96 15.96 -2.08
C ALA A 295 -6.80 14.68 -2.92
N GLY A 296 -5.77 13.89 -2.64
CA GLY A 296 -5.47 12.66 -3.38
C GLY A 296 -4.39 12.80 -4.47
N GLY A 297 -4.03 14.02 -4.87
CA GLY A 297 -2.94 14.29 -5.82
C GLY A 297 -1.63 13.63 -5.41
N GLN A 298 -0.94 12.97 -6.34
CA GLN A 298 0.21 12.10 -6.05
C GLN A 298 1.54 12.89 -5.98
N LEU A 299 2.24 12.81 -4.85
CA LEU A 299 3.55 13.46 -4.65
C LEU A 299 4.69 12.54 -5.09
N MET A 300 4.68 11.30 -4.62
CA MET A 300 5.76 10.33 -4.77
C MET A 300 5.31 8.91 -4.46
N THR A 301 6.01 7.91 -4.97
CA THR A 301 5.79 6.49 -4.67
C THR A 301 6.91 5.96 -3.78
N ILE A 302 6.54 5.31 -2.67
CA ILE A 302 7.46 4.56 -1.79
C ILE A 302 7.35 3.07 -2.14
N VAL A 303 8.49 2.41 -2.27
CA VAL A 303 8.58 0.95 -2.49
C VAL A 303 9.41 0.32 -1.38
N ASN A 304 8.88 -0.73 -0.75
CA ASN A 304 9.61 -1.59 0.17
C ASN A 304 10.08 -2.84 -0.60
N ASP A 305 11.29 -2.78 -1.16
CA ASP A 305 11.87 -3.83 -2.00
C ASP A 305 12.57 -4.95 -1.21
N ALA A 306 12.41 -5.05 0.11
CA ALA A 306 13.07 -6.05 0.96
C ALA A 306 12.54 -7.49 0.77
N GLU A 307 11.35 -7.63 0.17
CA GLU A 307 10.79 -8.87 -0.35
C GLU A 307 10.02 -8.52 -1.61
N VAL A 308 10.15 -9.32 -2.65
CA VAL A 308 9.56 -9.07 -3.97
C VAL A 308 8.80 -10.30 -4.44
N TRP A 309 7.88 -10.11 -5.40
CA TRP A 309 7.31 -11.23 -6.12
C TRP A 309 8.06 -11.45 -7.43
N ALA A 310 8.28 -12.71 -7.78
CA ALA A 310 8.68 -13.14 -9.09
C ALA A 310 7.41 -13.66 -9.78
N ALA A 311 6.90 -12.89 -10.74
CA ALA A 311 5.70 -13.20 -11.51
C ALA A 311 6.11 -13.80 -12.85
N ALA A 312 5.82 -15.09 -13.05
CA ALA A 312 6.18 -15.82 -14.26
C ALA A 312 4.97 -16.50 -14.89
N ASN A 313 5.05 -16.70 -16.20
CA ASN A 313 3.97 -17.28 -16.99
C ASN A 313 4.21 -18.79 -17.15
N VAL A 314 3.30 -19.61 -16.65
CA VAL A 314 3.33 -21.09 -16.79
C VAL A 314 2.22 -21.53 -17.75
N TYR A 315 2.48 -22.49 -18.64
CA TYR A 315 1.47 -22.99 -19.57
C TYR A 315 0.38 -23.81 -18.86
N GLU A 316 -0.85 -23.70 -19.36
CA GLU A 316 -2.03 -24.47 -18.91
C GLU A 316 -1.75 -25.97 -18.71
N LYS A 317 -0.95 -26.58 -19.61
CA LYS A 317 -0.59 -28.01 -19.59
C LYS A 317 0.28 -28.45 -18.40
N ASP A 318 0.92 -27.53 -17.69
CA ASP A 318 1.83 -27.83 -16.56
C ASP A 318 1.22 -27.40 -15.22
N LEU A 319 -0.03 -26.91 -15.23
CA LEU A 319 -0.73 -26.38 -14.06
C LEU A 319 -1.14 -27.46 -13.05
N ASP A 320 -1.30 -28.70 -13.50
CA ASP A 320 -1.65 -29.87 -12.69
C ASP A 320 -0.57 -30.23 -11.65
N GLN A 321 0.69 -29.97 -11.99
CA GLN A 321 1.86 -30.18 -11.16
C GLN A 321 2.16 -29.00 -10.23
N LEU A 322 1.43 -27.89 -10.32
CA LEU A 322 1.67 -26.70 -9.51
C LEU A 322 0.92 -26.72 -8.17
N SER A 323 1.53 -26.16 -7.14
CA SER A 323 0.93 -26.00 -5.81
C SER A 323 1.55 -24.85 -5.03
N ARG A 324 0.72 -24.15 -4.24
CA ARG A 324 1.19 -23.11 -3.33
C ARG A 324 2.11 -23.71 -2.27
N GLY A 325 3.20 -23.01 -1.94
CA GLY A 325 4.27 -23.48 -1.06
C GLY A 325 5.39 -24.26 -1.76
N GLN A 326 5.26 -24.61 -3.05
CA GLN A 326 6.36 -25.23 -3.80
C GLN A 326 7.59 -24.31 -3.83
N PRO A 327 8.81 -24.85 -3.59
CA PRO A 327 10.03 -24.08 -3.67
C PRO A 327 10.40 -23.77 -5.11
N ILE A 328 10.94 -22.58 -5.34
CA ILE A 328 11.48 -22.14 -6.62
C ILE A 328 12.96 -21.80 -6.49
N ARG A 329 13.71 -21.99 -7.57
CA ARG A 329 14.98 -21.30 -7.82
C ARG A 329 14.75 -20.24 -8.88
N MET A 330 15.38 -19.08 -8.74
CA MET A 330 15.28 -17.98 -9.69
C MET A 330 16.66 -17.45 -10.04
N GLN A 331 16.87 -17.16 -11.31
CA GLN A 331 18.05 -16.44 -11.82
C GLN A 331 17.59 -15.18 -12.54
N VAL A 332 18.38 -14.11 -12.47
CA VAL A 332 18.02 -12.79 -13.01
C VAL A 332 19.10 -12.38 -14.00
N SER A 333 18.72 -11.99 -15.21
CA SER A 333 19.68 -11.75 -16.32
C SER A 333 20.68 -10.63 -16.03
N SER A 334 20.37 -9.72 -15.11
CA SER A 334 21.24 -8.64 -14.64
C SER A 334 22.22 -9.05 -13.53
N LEU A 335 22.08 -10.26 -12.96
CA LEU A 335 22.90 -10.80 -11.86
C LEU A 335 23.30 -12.27 -12.15
N PRO A 336 24.06 -12.52 -13.24
CA PRO A 336 24.47 -13.88 -13.61
C PRO A 336 25.25 -14.57 -12.49
N GLY A 337 24.89 -15.81 -12.18
CA GLY A 337 25.52 -16.63 -11.13
C GLY A 337 24.89 -16.48 -9.73
N GLU A 338 24.01 -15.51 -9.48
CA GLU A 338 23.25 -15.44 -8.23
C GLU A 338 21.91 -16.18 -8.34
N ILE A 339 21.77 -17.29 -7.59
CA ILE A 339 20.51 -18.03 -7.47
C ILE A 339 19.74 -17.52 -6.26
N PHE A 340 18.53 -17.04 -6.51
CA PHE A 340 17.58 -16.59 -5.50
C PHE A 340 16.55 -17.69 -5.23
N ASN A 341 16.38 -18.08 -3.97
CA ASN A 341 15.38 -19.08 -3.58
C ASN A 341 14.09 -18.41 -3.11
N GLY A 342 12.95 -19.02 -3.42
CA GLY A 342 11.63 -18.51 -3.06
C GLY A 342 10.57 -19.62 -2.98
N GLN A 343 9.30 -19.24 -2.82
CA GLN A 343 8.17 -20.18 -2.79
C GLN A 343 6.94 -19.61 -3.51
N ILE A 344 6.17 -20.45 -4.20
CA ILE A 344 4.90 -20.05 -4.83
C ILE A 344 3.90 -19.60 -3.75
N VAL A 345 3.44 -18.35 -3.82
CA VAL A 345 2.42 -17.81 -2.90
C VAL A 345 1.04 -17.73 -3.56
N GLN A 346 1.01 -17.50 -4.87
CA GLN A 346 -0.21 -17.32 -5.64
C GLN A 346 -0.07 -17.92 -7.04
N ILE A 347 -1.13 -18.57 -7.48
CA ILE A 347 -1.39 -19.04 -8.83
C ILE A 347 -2.72 -18.36 -9.19
N ASP A 348 -2.75 -17.60 -10.29
CA ASP A 348 -3.95 -16.85 -10.66
C ASP A 348 -5.04 -17.79 -11.23
N PRO A 349 -6.33 -17.59 -10.91
CA PRO A 349 -7.40 -18.51 -11.32
C PRO A 349 -7.89 -18.29 -12.76
N VAL A 350 -7.23 -17.43 -13.53
CA VAL A 350 -7.63 -17.04 -14.90
C VAL A 350 -6.47 -17.30 -15.85
N VAL A 351 -6.74 -18.04 -16.92
CA VAL A 351 -5.81 -18.27 -18.03
C VAL A 351 -5.81 -17.05 -18.95
N ALA A 352 -4.64 -16.51 -19.30
CA ALA A 352 -4.50 -15.44 -20.28
C ALA A 352 -4.78 -15.99 -21.69
N GLY A 353 -5.88 -15.57 -22.31
CA GLY A 353 -6.50 -16.27 -23.44
C GLY A 353 -5.66 -16.34 -24.73
N GLU A 354 -4.79 -15.37 -25.00
CA GLU A 354 -3.97 -15.32 -26.22
C GLU A 354 -2.81 -16.33 -26.21
N THR A 355 -2.16 -16.51 -25.05
CA THR A 355 -0.94 -17.31 -24.89
C THR A 355 -1.14 -18.59 -24.09
N ARG A 356 -2.34 -18.79 -23.51
CA ARG A 356 -2.71 -19.91 -22.62
C ARG A 356 -1.74 -20.13 -21.46
N VAL A 357 -1.30 -19.03 -20.87
CA VAL A 357 -0.48 -19.04 -19.65
C VAL A 357 -1.30 -18.63 -18.43
N VAL A 358 -0.93 -19.19 -17.29
CA VAL A 358 -1.40 -18.79 -15.96
C VAL A 358 -0.27 -18.01 -15.29
N PRO A 359 -0.52 -16.77 -14.82
CA PRO A 359 0.41 -16.04 -13.99
C PRO A 359 0.62 -16.74 -12.64
N VAL A 360 1.88 -17.05 -12.32
CA VAL A 360 2.32 -17.65 -11.06
C VAL A 360 3.24 -16.67 -10.35
N ARG A 361 2.90 -16.32 -9.11
CA ARG A 361 3.69 -15.42 -8.26
C ARG A 361 4.35 -16.19 -7.14
N ALA A 362 5.69 -16.13 -7.10
CA ALA A 362 6.50 -16.66 -6.03
C ALA A 362 7.13 -15.53 -5.21
N SER A 363 7.16 -15.65 -3.88
CA SER A 363 7.81 -14.66 -3.02
C SER A 363 9.29 -14.96 -2.86
N VAL A 364 10.11 -13.92 -2.98
CA VAL A 364 11.57 -13.99 -2.93
C VAL A 364 12.11 -12.94 -1.95
N SER A 365 12.95 -13.39 -1.01
CA SER A 365 13.57 -12.50 -0.02
C SER A 365 14.70 -11.69 -0.66
N ASN A 366 14.71 -10.38 -0.45
CA ASN A 366 15.66 -9.43 -1.05
C ASN A 366 16.31 -8.52 0.02
N PRO A 367 16.92 -9.06 1.09
CA PRO A 367 17.39 -8.27 2.23
C PRO A 367 18.57 -7.34 1.91
N ARG A 368 19.18 -7.47 0.73
CA ARG A 368 20.23 -6.57 0.21
C ARG A 368 19.73 -5.59 -0.85
N ASN A 369 18.42 -5.56 -1.13
CA ASN A 369 17.79 -4.70 -2.12
C ASN A 369 18.45 -4.79 -3.51
N LYS A 370 18.90 -5.99 -3.91
CA LYS A 370 19.54 -6.27 -5.21
C LYS A 370 18.50 -6.42 -6.32
N LEU A 371 17.49 -7.25 -6.08
CA LEU A 371 16.35 -7.41 -6.99
C LEU A 371 15.60 -6.07 -7.07
N LYS A 372 15.20 -5.66 -8.27
CA LYS A 372 14.37 -4.48 -8.50
C LYS A 372 13.13 -4.86 -9.31
N PRO A 373 11.95 -4.29 -9.00
CA PRO A 373 10.78 -4.43 -9.85
C PRO A 373 11.09 -4.05 -11.31
N GLY A 374 10.53 -4.82 -12.25
CA GLY A 374 10.80 -4.69 -13.69
C GLY A 374 12.04 -5.44 -14.20
N MET A 375 12.87 -6.04 -13.35
CA MET A 375 13.92 -6.97 -13.80
C MET A 375 13.30 -8.26 -14.37
N PHE A 376 13.85 -8.78 -15.47
CA PHE A 376 13.48 -10.08 -16.02
C PHE A 376 14.17 -11.23 -15.26
N ALA A 377 13.45 -12.33 -15.06
CA ALA A 377 13.93 -13.50 -14.35
C ALA A 377 13.47 -14.82 -15.00
N GLU A 378 14.31 -15.85 -14.88
CA GLU A 378 13.96 -17.23 -15.17
C GLU A 378 13.72 -17.97 -13.84
N LEU A 379 12.60 -18.66 -13.73
CA LEU A 379 12.19 -19.43 -12.56
C LEU A 379 12.22 -20.92 -12.90
N GLU A 380 12.85 -21.71 -12.06
CA GLU A 380 12.74 -23.17 -12.01
C GLU A 380 11.86 -23.55 -10.82
N ILE A 381 10.61 -23.92 -11.10
CA ILE A 381 9.65 -24.38 -10.09
C ILE A 381 9.88 -25.87 -9.83
N MET A 382 10.12 -26.27 -8.58
CA MET A 382 10.34 -27.69 -8.25
C MET A 382 9.00 -28.43 -8.10
N THR A 383 8.63 -29.23 -9.11
CA THR A 383 7.41 -30.05 -9.06
C THR A 383 7.65 -31.40 -8.36
N GLY A 384 8.88 -31.92 -8.36
CA GLY A 384 9.23 -33.09 -7.57
C GLY A 384 10.59 -33.72 -7.88
N ARG A 385 10.61 -35.05 -7.94
CA ARG A 385 11.71 -35.90 -8.43
C ARG A 385 11.11 -37.03 -9.25
N THR A 386 11.88 -37.61 -10.18
CA THR A 386 11.40 -38.75 -10.98
C THR A 386 10.95 -39.90 -10.07
N SER A 387 9.82 -40.52 -10.42
CA SER A 387 9.18 -41.58 -9.64
C SER A 387 10.04 -42.85 -9.61
N THR A 388 10.65 -43.18 -10.74
CA THR A 388 11.74 -44.14 -10.90
C THR A 388 13.10 -43.45 -10.82
N ALA A 389 14.15 -44.20 -10.47
CA ALA A 389 15.51 -43.78 -10.83
C ALA A 389 15.69 -43.98 -12.35
N THR A 390 16.44 -43.10 -12.99
CA THR A 390 16.72 -43.13 -14.42
C THR A 390 18.19 -42.82 -14.65
N THR A 391 18.79 -43.38 -15.70
CA THR A 391 20.15 -43.05 -16.11
C THR A 391 20.19 -41.55 -16.45
N ALA A 392 20.97 -40.76 -15.71
CA ALA A 392 20.97 -39.31 -15.89
C ALA A 392 22.39 -38.73 -15.79
N ILE A 393 22.68 -37.82 -16.71
CA ILE A 393 24.04 -37.35 -17.02
C ILE A 393 24.17 -35.83 -16.80
N PRO A 394 25.36 -35.29 -16.49
CA PRO A 394 25.58 -33.85 -16.47
C PRO A 394 25.41 -33.28 -17.88
N SER A 395 24.78 -32.11 -18.02
CA SER A 395 24.53 -31.49 -19.33
C SER A 395 25.81 -31.18 -20.13
N GLY A 396 26.96 -31.05 -19.47
CA GLY A 396 28.28 -30.88 -20.11
C GLY A 396 28.82 -32.13 -20.85
N GLY A 397 28.18 -33.30 -20.67
CA GLY A 397 28.47 -34.52 -21.42
C GLY A 397 27.57 -34.74 -22.64
N LEU A 398 26.53 -33.94 -22.80
CA LEU A 398 25.60 -34.00 -23.92
C LEU A 398 26.12 -33.18 -25.10
N VAL A 399 26.06 -33.75 -26.30
CA VAL A 399 26.29 -33.04 -27.56
C VAL A 399 25.02 -33.09 -28.40
N GLU A 400 24.50 -31.93 -28.80
CA GLU A 400 23.30 -31.83 -29.64
C GLU A 400 23.61 -31.10 -30.94
N VAL A 401 23.48 -31.80 -32.07
CA VAL A 401 23.78 -31.27 -33.42
C VAL A 401 22.79 -31.86 -34.43
N ASN A 402 22.37 -31.06 -35.41
CA ASN A 402 21.40 -31.47 -36.44
C ASN A 402 20.11 -32.10 -35.87
N ASN A 403 19.64 -31.55 -34.75
CA ASN A 403 18.46 -32.02 -34.01
C ASN A 403 18.58 -33.47 -33.47
N GLN A 404 19.81 -33.97 -33.31
CA GLN A 404 20.13 -35.28 -32.75
C GLN A 404 21.08 -35.14 -31.55
N SER A 405 20.83 -35.98 -30.54
CA SER A 405 21.52 -35.96 -29.25
C SER A 405 22.48 -37.14 -29.11
N PHE A 406 23.73 -36.87 -28.73
CA PHE A 406 24.82 -37.84 -28.64
C PHE A 406 25.54 -37.73 -27.29
N VAL A 407 26.04 -38.87 -26.80
CA VAL A 407 26.93 -38.97 -25.64
C VAL A 407 28.09 -39.89 -26.00
N TYR A 408 29.31 -39.53 -25.61
CA TYR A 408 30.50 -40.35 -25.87
C TYR A 408 30.76 -41.35 -24.75
N VAL A 409 30.83 -42.64 -25.09
CA VAL A 409 31.11 -43.77 -24.17
C VAL A 409 32.53 -44.30 -24.40
N GLU A 410 33.29 -44.57 -23.33
CA GLU A 410 34.66 -45.10 -23.41
C GLU A 410 34.68 -46.64 -23.60
N ASN A 411 34.66 -47.10 -24.86
CA ASN A 411 34.76 -48.50 -25.25
C ASN A 411 36.22 -48.98 -25.37
N GLY A 412 36.89 -48.99 -24.21
CA GLY A 412 38.32 -49.30 -24.06
C GLY A 412 39.18 -48.05 -23.94
N LYS A 413 40.37 -48.19 -23.33
CA LYS A 413 41.23 -47.07 -22.93
C LYS A 413 41.46 -46.05 -24.05
N GLY A 414 40.82 -44.89 -23.95
CA GLY A 414 40.97 -43.79 -24.91
C GLY A 414 40.17 -43.92 -26.22
N ARG A 415 39.28 -44.91 -26.39
CA ARG A 415 38.33 -44.96 -27.52
C ARG A 415 36.95 -44.50 -27.10
N PHE A 416 36.44 -43.48 -27.78
CA PHE A 416 35.17 -42.84 -27.50
C PHE A 416 34.19 -43.06 -28.66
N GLU A 417 33.08 -43.72 -28.39
CA GLU A 417 32.05 -44.01 -29.39
C GLU A 417 30.84 -43.10 -29.17
N PRO A 418 30.35 -42.37 -30.21
CA PRO A 418 29.19 -41.51 -30.10
C PRO A 418 27.89 -42.32 -30.11
N VAL A 419 27.30 -42.51 -28.93
CA VAL A 419 26.02 -43.21 -28.80
C VAL A 419 24.89 -42.19 -28.89
N LYS A 420 23.93 -42.44 -29.79
CA LYS A 420 22.72 -41.63 -29.95
C LYS A 420 21.75 -41.93 -28.81
N VAL A 421 21.26 -40.87 -28.15
CA VAL A 421 20.41 -40.98 -26.94
C VAL A 421 19.02 -40.37 -27.17
N GLU A 422 18.00 -40.98 -26.57
CA GLU A 422 16.66 -40.39 -26.44
C GLU A 422 16.58 -39.60 -25.12
N LEU A 423 16.33 -38.30 -25.19
CA LEU A 423 16.32 -37.44 -23.99
C LEU A 423 15.01 -37.54 -23.18
N GLY A 424 15.19 -37.48 -21.86
CA GLY A 424 14.15 -37.41 -20.85
C GLY A 424 13.90 -35.98 -20.38
N GLU A 425 13.59 -35.86 -19.09
CA GLU A 425 13.46 -34.57 -18.40
C GLU A 425 14.86 -33.98 -18.12
N THR A 426 14.97 -32.65 -18.21
CA THR A 426 16.22 -31.91 -17.96
C THR A 426 16.00 -30.92 -16.83
N PHE A 427 16.77 -31.03 -15.75
CA PHE A 427 16.57 -30.21 -14.56
C PHE A 427 17.87 -29.99 -13.77
N GLY A 428 18.14 -28.75 -13.36
CA GLY A 428 19.25 -28.44 -12.44
C GLY A 428 20.65 -28.86 -12.92
N GLY A 429 20.90 -28.83 -14.23
CA GLY A 429 22.17 -29.25 -14.85
C GLY A 429 22.28 -30.74 -15.18
N TRP A 430 21.24 -31.54 -14.89
CA TRP A 430 21.17 -32.96 -15.23
C TRP A 430 20.15 -33.22 -16.33
N VAL A 431 20.45 -34.19 -17.20
CA VAL A 431 19.60 -34.65 -18.29
C VAL A 431 19.31 -36.14 -18.08
N ALA A 432 18.04 -36.53 -17.94
CA ALA A 432 17.66 -37.93 -17.95
C ALA A 432 17.77 -38.52 -19.36
N ILE A 433 18.13 -39.78 -19.46
CA ILE A 433 18.27 -40.53 -20.71
C ILE A 433 17.24 -41.67 -20.69
N LYS A 434 16.32 -41.66 -21.66
CA LYS A 434 15.27 -42.69 -21.80
C LYS A 434 15.80 -43.96 -22.46
N ARG A 435 16.68 -43.80 -23.45
CA ARG A 435 17.33 -44.88 -24.22
C ARG A 435 18.71 -44.45 -24.71
N GLY A 436 19.59 -45.43 -24.94
CA GLY A 436 20.92 -45.25 -25.50
C GLY A 436 22.08 -45.33 -24.49
N LEU A 437 21.81 -45.42 -23.19
CA LEU A 437 22.82 -45.62 -22.15
C LEU A 437 22.32 -46.60 -21.08
N PHE A 438 23.22 -47.47 -20.63
CA PHE A 438 23.03 -48.41 -19.53
C PHE A 438 23.65 -47.88 -18.23
N ASP A 439 23.28 -48.50 -17.11
CA ASP A 439 23.84 -48.16 -15.78
C ASP A 439 25.28 -48.69 -15.68
N GLY A 440 26.21 -47.80 -15.37
CA GLY A 440 27.65 -48.08 -15.30
C GLY A 440 28.46 -47.68 -16.56
N ASP A 441 27.82 -47.31 -17.67
CA ASP A 441 28.51 -46.90 -18.92
C ASP A 441 29.46 -45.72 -18.65
N ARG A 442 30.73 -45.83 -19.07
CA ARG A 442 31.74 -44.81 -18.77
C ARG A 442 31.65 -43.65 -19.77
N ILE A 443 30.87 -42.64 -19.42
CA ILE A 443 30.53 -41.49 -20.26
C ILE A 443 31.46 -40.29 -20.05
N VAL A 444 31.65 -39.52 -21.11
CA VAL A 444 32.35 -38.22 -21.06
C VAL A 444 31.40 -37.15 -20.51
N THR A 445 31.70 -36.59 -19.34
CA THR A 445 30.87 -35.55 -18.68
C THR A 445 31.41 -34.13 -18.82
N GLN A 446 32.65 -33.98 -19.30
CA GLN A 446 33.25 -32.70 -19.70
C GLN A 446 34.12 -32.92 -20.94
N GLY A 447 34.09 -31.97 -21.89
CA GLY A 447 34.89 -32.02 -23.12
C GLY A 447 34.21 -32.71 -24.33
N ALA A 448 32.96 -33.19 -24.18
CA ALA A 448 32.26 -33.96 -25.22
C ALA A 448 32.13 -33.21 -26.58
N MET A 449 31.94 -31.89 -26.57
CA MET A 449 31.91 -31.08 -27.81
C MET A 449 33.25 -31.06 -28.56
N MET A 450 34.37 -31.20 -27.85
CA MET A 450 35.71 -31.25 -28.45
C MET A 450 36.02 -32.63 -29.04
N LEU A 451 35.50 -33.71 -28.43
CA LEU A 451 35.44 -35.02 -29.10
C LEU A 451 34.57 -34.99 -30.35
N TYR A 452 33.44 -34.29 -30.33
CA TYR A 452 32.61 -34.13 -31.52
C TYR A 452 33.34 -33.40 -32.65
N ALA A 453 34.02 -32.29 -32.37
CA ALA A 453 34.86 -31.61 -33.35
C ALA A 453 35.95 -32.54 -33.93
N GLN A 454 36.60 -33.35 -33.09
CA GLN A 454 37.58 -34.35 -33.52
C GLN A 454 36.94 -35.46 -34.38
N SER A 455 35.71 -35.89 -34.08
CA SER A 455 34.97 -36.92 -34.83
C SER A 455 34.64 -36.51 -36.28
N LEU A 456 34.53 -35.20 -36.53
CA LEU A 456 34.35 -34.64 -37.88
C LEU A 456 35.68 -34.53 -38.64
N GLN A 457 36.80 -34.37 -37.93
CA GLN A 457 38.15 -34.29 -38.52
C GLN A 457 38.80 -35.67 -38.76
N GLY A 458 38.42 -36.69 -37.98
CA GLY A 458 38.92 -38.08 -38.05
C GLY A 458 38.49 -38.88 -39.29
N GLY A 459 38.53 -38.26 -40.47
CA GLY A 459 38.24 -38.88 -41.76
C GLY A 459 39.46 -39.27 -42.59
N SER A 460 40.63 -38.66 -42.33
CA SER A 460 41.90 -38.98 -43.01
C SER A 460 42.62 -40.14 -42.33
N GLN A 461 43.05 -41.13 -43.12
CA GLN A 461 44.03 -42.11 -42.66
C GLN A 461 45.33 -41.41 -42.27
N ALA A 462 46.06 -41.98 -41.31
CA ALA A 462 47.48 -41.68 -41.18
C ALA A 462 48.22 -42.30 -42.37
N SER A 463 48.73 -41.45 -43.25
CA SER A 463 49.81 -41.79 -44.18
C SER A 463 51.07 -41.11 -43.68
N GLU A 464 52.05 -41.91 -43.27
CA GLU A 464 53.46 -41.53 -43.27
C GLU A 464 53.95 -41.47 -44.76
N ASP A 465 55.21 -41.10 -44.96
CA ASP A 465 55.82 -40.66 -46.24
C ASP A 465 55.28 -39.31 -46.79
N ASP A 466 56.10 -38.43 -47.37
CA ASP A 466 57.56 -38.42 -47.50
C ASP A 466 58.11 -36.98 -47.38
N GLY A 467 59.37 -36.83 -46.99
CA GLY A 467 60.03 -35.54 -46.84
C GLY A 467 60.79 -35.12 -48.09
N HIS A 468 60.61 -33.88 -48.55
CA HIS A 468 61.52 -33.25 -49.52
C HIS A 468 61.92 -31.85 -49.03
N ASP A 469 63.24 -31.64 -48.99
CA ASP A 469 63.92 -30.36 -48.81
C ASP A 469 63.81 -29.52 -50.10
N HIS A 470 63.90 -28.20 -50.00
CA HIS A 470 64.67 -27.35 -50.91
C HIS A 470 64.73 -25.88 -50.44
N SER A 471 65.85 -25.52 -49.83
CA SER A 471 66.69 -24.32 -50.07
C SER A 471 66.05 -22.94 -50.37
N GLU A 472 66.55 -21.94 -49.64
CA GLU A 472 66.34 -20.49 -49.88
C GLU A 472 66.99 -19.98 -51.19
N ASP A 473 66.43 -18.92 -51.78
CA ASP A 473 67.13 -17.99 -52.71
C ASP A 473 66.49 -16.58 -52.64
N ASP A 474 67.22 -15.55 -53.08
CA ASP A 474 67.00 -14.14 -52.76
C ASP A 474 66.30 -13.29 -53.85
N GLY A 475 65.65 -12.20 -53.40
CA GLY A 475 65.84 -10.88 -54.01
C GLY A 475 64.86 -10.34 -55.07
N HIS A 476 64.33 -9.14 -54.76
CA HIS A 476 63.96 -8.05 -55.69
C HIS A 476 62.79 -8.23 -56.69
N ASP A 477 62.26 -7.18 -57.33
CA ASP A 477 61.83 -5.83 -56.88
C ASP A 477 60.95 -5.19 -57.99
N HIS A 478 60.05 -4.26 -57.64
CA HIS A 478 59.23 -3.43 -58.54
C HIS A 478 58.21 -4.22 -59.43
N GLY A 479 57.18 -3.62 -60.04
CA GLY A 479 56.63 -2.27 -59.92
C GLY A 479 56.05 -1.71 -61.24
N SER A 480 54.73 -1.83 -61.44
CA SER A 480 53.89 -1.05 -62.40
C SER A 480 52.42 -1.44 -62.15
N GLU A 481 51.38 -0.60 -62.16
CA GLU A 481 51.01 0.68 -62.84
C GLU A 481 49.95 0.45 -63.93
N ALA A 482 49.05 1.42 -64.16
CA ALA A 482 47.69 1.18 -64.65
C ALA A 482 47.24 2.12 -65.81
N ALA A 483 46.31 1.65 -66.64
CA ALA A 483 45.47 2.47 -67.53
C ALA A 483 44.28 1.67 -68.13
N ALA A 484 43.17 2.25 -68.60
CA ALA A 484 42.46 3.49 -68.20
C ALA A 484 41.11 3.64 -68.95
N THR A 485 39.97 3.75 -68.22
CA THR A 485 38.83 4.68 -68.49
C THR A 485 38.08 4.59 -69.87
N PRO A 486 37.05 5.40 -70.19
CA PRO A 486 36.19 6.35 -69.41
C PRO A 486 34.69 5.91 -69.45
N SER A 487 33.60 6.62 -69.09
CA SER A 487 33.21 7.80 -68.26
C SER A 487 31.66 7.77 -68.14
N GLY A 488 30.95 8.46 -67.23
CA GLY A 488 31.33 9.34 -66.12
C GLY A 488 30.12 10.17 -65.59
N PHE A 489 30.39 11.14 -64.70
CA PHE A 489 29.49 12.20 -64.19
C PHE A 489 28.49 11.88 -63.02
N SER A 490 28.89 12.28 -61.80
CA SER A 490 28.24 13.25 -60.86
C SER A 490 26.71 13.40 -60.75
N LEU A 491 26.10 13.79 -59.61
CA LEU A 491 26.63 14.58 -58.46
C LEU A 491 25.85 14.32 -57.13
N LEU A 492 26.34 14.92 -56.04
CA LEU A 492 25.87 14.88 -54.63
C LEU A 492 24.36 15.16 -54.40
N SER A 493 23.76 14.58 -53.35
CA SER A 493 23.43 15.30 -52.08
C SER A 493 22.54 14.51 -51.09
N THR A 494 22.84 14.62 -49.78
CA THR A 494 21.95 14.58 -48.58
C THR A 494 20.73 13.64 -48.46
N GLY A 495 20.56 13.04 -47.27
CA GLY A 495 19.22 12.90 -46.66
C GLY A 495 18.86 11.55 -46.04
N ASN A 496 19.30 11.28 -44.80
CA ASN A 496 18.77 10.17 -44.00
C ASN A 496 17.48 10.63 -43.29
N VAL A 497 16.35 9.93 -43.48
CA VAL A 497 15.07 10.19 -42.80
C VAL A 497 14.45 8.86 -42.33
N PRO A 498 13.93 8.74 -41.09
CA PRO A 498 13.63 7.41 -40.52
C PRO A 498 12.23 6.86 -40.86
N TRP A 499 12.10 5.55 -40.68
CA TRP A 499 11.05 4.63 -41.11
C TRP A 499 9.63 4.79 -40.51
N TRP A 500 9.30 5.90 -39.83
CA TRP A 500 8.02 6.06 -39.11
C TRP A 500 6.91 6.78 -39.90
N ILE A 501 7.08 6.97 -41.22
CA ILE A 501 6.02 7.43 -42.13
C ILE A 501 5.45 6.23 -42.91
N VAL A 502 4.41 5.59 -42.36
CA VAL A 502 3.53 4.67 -43.10
C VAL A 502 2.08 5.10 -42.86
N VAL A 503 1.48 5.72 -43.88
CA VAL A 503 0.05 6.09 -43.89
C VAL A 503 -0.69 5.11 -44.78
N PRO A 504 -1.67 4.34 -44.27
CA PRO A 504 -2.53 3.50 -45.11
C PRO A 504 -3.68 4.31 -45.70
N THR A 505 -3.53 4.83 -46.92
CA THR A 505 -4.60 5.55 -47.63
C THR A 505 -5.46 4.63 -48.51
N GLY A 506 -6.73 4.48 -48.14
CA GLY A 506 -7.84 4.10 -49.03
C GLY A 506 -8.08 2.58 -49.23
N GLY A 507 -9.33 2.13 -49.43
CA GLY A 507 -10.61 2.84 -49.30
C GLY A 507 -11.72 2.27 -50.19
N ALA A 508 -12.98 2.28 -49.72
CA ALA A 508 -14.14 1.99 -50.56
C ALA A 508 -15.42 2.71 -50.05
N ILE A 509 -16.05 3.42 -50.97
CA ILE A 509 -17.23 4.30 -50.83
C ILE A 509 -18.50 3.54 -50.43
N ALA A 510 -19.29 4.12 -49.51
CA ALA A 510 -20.75 3.99 -49.51
C ALA A 510 -21.37 5.28 -48.94
N ALA A 511 -22.19 5.98 -49.73
CA ALA A 511 -22.83 7.24 -49.32
C ALA A 511 -24.34 7.05 -49.14
N GLY A 512 -24.89 7.54 -48.03
CA GLY A 512 -26.31 7.45 -47.71
C GLY A 512 -26.74 8.54 -46.73
N ALA A 513 -27.10 9.72 -47.26
CA ALA A 513 -27.68 10.79 -46.47
C ALA A 513 -29.20 10.61 -46.35
N TYR A 514 -29.77 10.92 -45.18
CA TYR A 514 -31.22 11.10 -45.04
C TYR A 514 -31.56 12.29 -44.14
N LEU A 515 -32.66 12.96 -44.45
CA LEU A 515 -33.05 14.26 -43.90
C LEU A 515 -34.07 14.13 -42.75
N ALA A 516 -34.11 15.15 -41.89
CA ALA A 516 -35.20 15.33 -40.95
C ALA A 516 -36.50 15.76 -41.67
N GLY A 517 -37.63 15.13 -41.34
CA GLY A 517 -38.95 15.39 -41.95
C GLY A 517 -40.09 15.22 -40.93
N ARG A 518 -41.24 15.89 -41.14
CA ARG A 518 -42.21 16.23 -40.07
C ARG A 518 -43.63 15.73 -40.38
N ARG A 519 -44.42 15.43 -39.33
CA ARG A 519 -45.90 15.17 -39.25
C ARG A 519 -46.38 13.76 -39.65
N GLY A 520 -47.46 13.25 -38.99
CA GLY A 520 -48.05 11.93 -39.31
C GLY A 520 -49.36 11.46 -38.62
N ARG A 521 -49.68 11.86 -37.38
CA ARG A 521 -51.00 11.75 -36.67
C ARG A 521 -51.96 10.58 -37.03
N SER A 522 -52.13 9.58 -36.14
CA SER A 522 -53.45 8.98 -35.81
C SER A 522 -53.41 7.93 -34.67
N GLY A 523 -54.24 8.11 -33.62
CA GLY A 523 -54.85 7.08 -32.75
C GLY A 523 -53.97 6.14 -31.90
N SER A 524 -54.43 5.61 -30.77
CA SER A 524 -55.63 5.90 -29.94
C SER A 524 -55.50 5.17 -28.60
N GLY A 525 -55.79 5.82 -27.46
CA GLY A 525 -55.80 5.10 -26.17
C GLY A 525 -55.69 6.00 -24.94
N GLU A 526 -56.82 6.55 -24.50
CA GLU A 526 -57.02 7.13 -23.16
C GLU A 526 -58.43 6.70 -22.70
N PRO A 527 -58.62 6.43 -21.40
CA PRO A 527 -59.30 7.46 -20.60
C PRO A 527 -58.75 7.64 -19.17
N ASP A 528 -58.65 8.91 -18.79
CA ASP A 528 -58.69 9.48 -17.42
C ASP A 528 -60.17 9.48 -16.91
N PRO A 529 -60.60 10.08 -15.75
CA PRO A 529 -59.86 10.74 -14.67
C PRO A 529 -60.32 10.40 -13.22
N ASP A 530 -59.64 10.98 -12.22
CA ASP A 530 -60.25 11.86 -11.16
C ASP A 530 -59.12 12.50 -10.30
N LEU A 531 -58.99 13.84 -10.21
CA LEU A 531 -59.58 14.78 -9.22
C LEU A 531 -59.10 14.56 -7.75
N THR A 532 -58.74 15.56 -6.92
CA THR A 532 -58.87 17.05 -6.91
C THR A 532 -57.58 17.74 -6.38
N GLN A 533 -57.22 18.99 -6.77
CA GLN A 533 -57.43 20.31 -6.08
C GLN A 533 -57.20 20.33 -4.54
N THR A 534 -56.71 21.39 -3.86
CA THR A 534 -56.55 22.86 -4.13
C THR A 534 -55.15 23.35 -3.64
N ALA A 535 -54.70 24.63 -3.62
CA ALA A 535 -55.31 25.97 -3.78
C ALA A 535 -54.31 27.05 -4.27
N GLU A 536 -54.84 28.21 -4.66
CA GLU A 536 -54.13 29.51 -4.90
C GLU A 536 -54.09 30.34 -3.58
N GLU A 537 -53.68 31.61 -3.43
CA GLU A 537 -53.51 32.76 -4.36
C GLU A 537 -52.73 33.93 -3.67
N ASN A 538 -52.39 34.99 -4.45
CA ASN A 538 -52.15 36.41 -4.06
C ASN A 538 -50.84 36.90 -3.38
N GLY A 539 -50.40 38.10 -3.82
CA GLY A 539 -49.54 39.01 -3.04
C GLY A 539 -48.52 39.86 -3.83
N GLN A 540 -48.89 41.04 -4.34
CA GLN A 540 -48.00 41.92 -5.13
C GLN A 540 -48.26 43.42 -4.88
N MET A 541 -47.26 44.23 -4.48
CA MET A 541 -47.05 45.65 -4.87
C MET A 541 -45.84 46.36 -4.21
N LEU A 542 -44.97 46.94 -5.04
CA LEU A 542 -44.35 48.30 -4.99
C LEU A 542 -43.93 48.97 -3.65
N ARG A 543 -42.63 49.35 -3.50
CA ARG A 543 -42.13 50.74 -3.76
C ARG A 543 -40.63 50.99 -3.46
N ASP A 544 -40.04 51.84 -4.31
CA ASP A 544 -39.06 52.96 -4.12
C ASP A 544 -37.89 52.91 -3.10
N GLY A 545 -36.69 53.42 -3.47
CA GLY A 545 -35.87 54.19 -2.51
C GLY A 545 -34.33 53.98 -2.37
N VAL A 546 -33.55 54.24 -3.43
CA VAL A 546 -32.09 54.63 -3.44
C VAL A 546 -31.76 55.74 -2.41
N PRO A 547 -30.53 55.91 -1.81
CA PRO A 547 -29.18 55.60 -2.36
C PRO A 547 -28.15 54.92 -1.43
N GLU A 548 -26.98 54.63 -2.03
CA GLU A 548 -25.69 54.34 -1.39
C GLU A 548 -25.06 55.58 -0.71
N THR A 549 -24.09 55.36 0.19
CA THR A 549 -23.11 56.38 0.61
C THR A 549 -21.72 55.77 0.79
N ASP A 550 -20.76 56.18 -0.03
CA ASP A 550 -19.33 55.95 0.24
C ASP A 550 -18.89 56.65 1.53
N PHE A 551 -17.96 56.04 2.28
CA PHE A 551 -17.22 56.75 3.32
C PHE A 551 -15.74 56.39 3.30
N VAL A 552 -14.95 57.30 2.72
CA VAL A 552 -13.49 57.23 2.71
C VAL A 552 -12.94 57.68 4.07
N LEU A 553 -12.10 56.87 4.70
CA LEU A 553 -11.26 57.29 5.82
C LEU A 553 -9.80 57.34 5.40
N ASN A 554 -9.28 58.56 5.32
CA ASN A 554 -7.83 58.79 5.32
C ASN A 554 -7.26 58.38 6.69
N GLY A 555 -6.10 57.75 6.69
CA GLY A 555 -5.30 57.58 7.90
C GLY A 555 -4.27 58.69 8.02
N GLU A 556 -4.14 59.28 9.21
CA GLU A 556 -2.94 59.97 9.67
C GLU A 556 -2.52 59.39 11.03
N ALA A 557 -1.24 59.53 11.38
CA ALA A 557 -0.64 58.87 12.52
C ALA A 557 -0.11 59.87 13.55
N SER A 558 -0.07 59.45 14.82
CA SER A 558 1.01 59.84 15.73
C SER A 558 1.20 58.80 16.83
N SER A 559 2.46 58.61 17.22
CA SER A 559 2.85 57.98 18.48
C SER A 559 2.61 58.92 19.66
N ASP A 560 2.51 58.35 20.87
CA ASP A 560 3.45 58.72 21.94
C ASP A 560 3.68 57.53 22.90
N ALA A 561 4.67 57.62 23.78
CA ALA A 561 5.14 56.51 24.63
C ALA A 561 5.16 56.84 26.13
N ALA A 562 4.94 55.83 26.99
CA ALA A 562 5.17 55.92 28.43
C ALA A 562 5.41 54.53 29.08
N GLU A 563 6.68 54.22 29.36
CA GLU A 563 7.10 53.37 30.49
C GLU A 563 7.29 54.30 31.72
N PRO A 564 7.31 53.84 33.00
CA PRO A 564 8.38 52.92 33.49
C PRO A 564 8.06 52.01 34.71
N SER A 565 9.03 51.13 35.04
CA SER A 565 9.40 50.59 36.38
C SER A 565 8.36 49.84 37.25
N SER A 566 8.58 48.66 37.84
CA SER A 566 9.77 47.90 38.34
C SER A 566 10.20 48.13 39.81
N VAL A 567 9.57 47.39 40.74
CA VAL A 567 10.04 46.99 42.09
C VAL A 567 9.37 45.61 42.33
N ALA A 568 10.07 44.48 42.52
CA ALA A 568 10.68 43.95 43.77
C ALA A 568 9.67 43.84 44.96
N ASP A 569 9.66 42.80 45.82
CA ASP A 569 10.48 41.58 45.88
C ASP A 569 9.76 40.43 46.64
N GLU A 570 10.42 39.27 46.72
CA GLU A 570 10.46 38.30 47.85
C GLU A 570 9.18 37.95 48.65
N ALA A 571 8.67 36.71 48.47
CA ALA A 571 7.87 36.01 49.52
C ALA A 571 7.87 34.46 49.40
N ALA A 572 8.69 33.83 50.25
CA ALA A 572 8.53 32.50 50.86
C ALA A 572 7.78 31.36 50.12
N SER A 573 8.55 30.42 49.54
CA SER A 573 8.16 29.00 49.48
C SER A 573 8.56 28.30 50.77
N LYS A 574 7.58 27.77 51.54
CA LYS A 574 7.67 26.62 52.47
C LYS A 574 6.45 26.54 53.41
N GLN A 575 5.62 25.50 53.25
CA GLN A 575 5.22 24.63 54.37
C GLN A 575 4.53 23.37 53.85
N HIS A 576 5.04 22.20 54.23
CA HIS A 576 4.42 20.91 53.95
C HIS A 576 4.85 19.89 55.02
N GLN A 577 4.33 20.04 56.24
CA GLN A 577 4.46 19.04 57.31
C GLN A 577 3.38 19.21 58.39
N GLU A 578 2.72 18.09 58.71
CA GLU A 578 2.10 17.70 60.00
C GLU A 578 0.83 18.37 60.55
N SER A 579 0.10 17.52 61.29
CA SER A 579 -1.17 17.69 62.02
C SER A 579 -2.45 17.90 61.18
N ALA A 580 -3.54 17.16 61.42
CA ALA A 580 -3.73 15.98 62.29
C ALA A 580 -4.85 15.07 61.74
#